data_AF-J9E2N7-F1
#
_entry.id   AF-J9E2N7-F1
#
_cell.length_a   1.000
_cell.length_b   1.000
_cell.length_c   1.000
_cell.angle_alpha   90.00
_cell.angle_beta   90.00
_cell.angle_gamma   90.00
#
_symmetry.space_group_name_H-M   'P 1'
#
loop_
_entity.id
_entity.type
_entity.pdbx_description
1 polymer ?
#
loop_
_entity_poly.entity_id
_entity_poly.type
_entity_poly.pdbx_seq_one_letter_code
_entity_poly.pdbx_strand_id
1 'polypeptide(L)'
;ARSELSSIGNNSASLALIDNSLFALCLDPPRSDNLNQLTENLLSGGDARNRWFDKCFQLIVDAQGTAAINFEHSWGDGVAVLRLMEESFRDAKQNHFVHSKQTFNARAHLGSHLRPI
;
A
#
# COMPACT_ATOMS: atom_id res chain seq x y z
N ALA A 1 -23.07 -6.17 9.10
CA ALA A 1 -21.71 -6.46 8.59
C ALA A 1 -20.59 -6.11 9.60
N ARG A 2 -20.09 -4.87 9.71
CA ARG A 2 -18.90 -4.59 10.57
C ARG A 2 -19.09 -4.92 12.05
N SER A 3 -20.23 -4.53 12.63
CA SER A 3 -20.55 -4.81 14.05
C SER A 3 -20.64 -6.32 14.32
N GLU A 4 -21.31 -7.07 13.43
CA GLU A 4 -21.39 -8.53 13.49
C GLU A 4 -20.03 -9.20 13.30
N LEU A 5 -19.20 -8.70 12.37
CA LEU A 5 -17.86 -9.23 12.14
C LEU A 5 -16.98 -9.06 13.39
N SER A 6 -17.10 -7.90 14.05
CA SER A 6 -16.34 -7.55 15.26
C SER A 6 -16.70 -8.45 16.45
N SER A 7 -17.93 -8.95 16.55
CA SER A 7 -18.36 -9.84 17.63
C SER A 7 -17.90 -11.29 17.46
N ILE A 8 -17.32 -11.66 16.31
CA ILE A 8 -16.84 -13.02 16.04
C ILE A 8 -15.38 -13.17 16.47
N GLY A 9 -15.14 -13.99 17.50
CA GLY A 9 -13.79 -14.40 17.92
C GLY A 9 -12.87 -13.21 18.19
N ASN A 10 -11.69 -13.20 17.55
CA ASN A 10 -10.68 -12.16 17.70
C ASN A 10 -10.73 -11.07 16.62
N ASN A 11 -11.81 -11.00 15.82
CA ASN A 11 -11.89 -10.07 14.70
C ASN A 11 -11.85 -8.60 15.15
N SER A 12 -12.38 -8.27 16.32
CA SER A 12 -12.29 -6.93 16.89
C SER A 12 -10.84 -6.45 17.01
N ALA A 13 -9.93 -7.32 17.47
CA ALA A 13 -8.50 -7.01 17.56
C ALA A 13 -7.86 -6.88 16.16
N SER A 14 -8.21 -7.76 15.23
CA SER A 14 -7.72 -7.69 13.84
C SER A 14 -8.17 -6.40 13.14
N LEU A 15 -9.43 -6.02 13.28
CA LEU A 15 -9.98 -4.77 12.75
C LEU A 15 -9.28 -3.56 13.36
N ALA A 16 -9.04 -3.57 14.68
CA ALA A 16 -8.30 -2.51 15.34
C ALA A 16 -6.86 -2.39 14.83
N LEU A 17 -6.18 -3.50 14.51
CA LEU A 17 -4.85 -3.45 13.89
C LEU A 17 -4.88 -2.83 12.49
N ILE A 18 -5.89 -3.15 11.69
CA ILE A 18 -6.06 -2.57 10.35
C ILE A 18 -6.37 -1.08 10.44
N ASP A 19 -7.31 -0.68 11.30
CA ASP A 19 -7.72 0.72 11.48
C ASP A 19 -6.52 1.57 11.92
N ASN A 20 -5.77 1.10 12.92
CA ASN A 20 -4.61 1.79 13.51
C ASN A 20 -3.30 1.67 12.71
N SER A 21 -3.27 0.87 11.64
CA SER A 21 -2.10 0.82 10.75
C SER A 21 -1.82 2.20 10.12
N LEU A 22 -0.61 2.44 9.60
CA LEU A 22 -0.33 3.72 8.91
C LEU A 22 -1.09 3.81 7.58
N PHE A 23 -0.98 2.76 6.76
CA PHE A 23 -1.63 2.59 5.47
C PHE A 23 -1.67 1.10 5.11
N ALA A 24 -2.42 0.73 4.08
CA ALA A 24 -2.43 -0.63 3.56
C ALA A 24 -1.46 -0.77 2.37
N LEU A 25 -0.68 -1.84 2.33
CA LEU A 25 0.16 -2.22 1.18
C LEU A 25 -0.50 -3.42 0.48
N CYS A 26 -0.84 -3.24 -0.79
CA CYS A 26 -1.45 -4.27 -1.64
C CYS A 26 -0.41 -4.77 -2.65
N LEU A 27 -0.05 -6.05 -2.56
CA LEU A 27 0.86 -6.69 -3.50
C LEU A 27 0.05 -7.39 -4.58
N ASP A 28 0.07 -6.83 -5.79
CA ASP A 28 -0.77 -7.27 -6.90
C ASP A 28 -0.01 -8.18 -7.88
N PRO A 29 -0.74 -9.04 -8.63
CA PRO A 29 -0.16 -9.74 -9.78
C PRO A 29 0.32 -8.73 -10.84
N PRO A 30 1.09 -9.16 -11.87
CA PRO A 30 1.52 -8.28 -12.94
C PRO A 30 0.36 -7.50 -13.55
N ARG A 31 0.55 -6.19 -13.80
CA ARG A 31 -0.48 -5.38 -14.46
C ARG A 31 -0.85 -5.94 -15.83
N SER A 32 -2.08 -5.65 -16.25
CA SER A 32 -2.52 -5.87 -17.63
C SER A 32 -2.10 -4.69 -18.51
N ASP A 33 -1.70 -4.99 -19.76
CA ASP A 33 -1.51 -3.97 -20.80
C ASP A 33 -2.85 -3.46 -21.37
N ASN A 34 -3.95 -4.15 -21.07
CA ASN A 34 -5.29 -3.68 -21.40
C ASN A 34 -5.71 -2.57 -20.42
N LEU A 35 -5.97 -1.37 -20.94
CA LEU A 35 -6.30 -0.19 -20.13
C LEU A 35 -7.56 -0.36 -19.27
N ASN A 36 -8.57 -1.09 -19.76
CA ASN A 36 -9.80 -1.32 -18.98
C ASN A 36 -9.51 -2.21 -17.78
N GLN A 37 -8.75 -3.30 -17.98
CA GLN A 37 -8.33 -4.19 -16.90
C GLN A 37 -7.38 -3.49 -15.93
N LEU A 38 -6.46 -2.66 -16.43
CA LEU A 38 -5.60 -1.84 -15.58
C LEU A 38 -6.43 -0.91 -14.69
N THR A 39 -7.41 -0.22 -15.27
CA THR A 39 -8.30 0.69 -14.54
C THR A 39 -9.12 -0.07 -13.50
N GLU A 40 -9.69 -1.22 -13.85
CA GLU A 40 -10.41 -2.09 -12.92
C GLU A 40 -9.51 -2.54 -11.76
N ASN A 41 -8.29 -3.00 -12.05
CA ASN A 41 -7.34 -3.40 -11.02
C ASN A 41 -6.97 -2.24 -10.09
N LEU A 42 -6.73 -1.04 -10.62
CA LEU A 42 -6.34 0.11 -9.80
C LEU A 42 -7.50 0.69 -8.97
N LEU A 43 -8.73 0.65 -9.50
CA LEU A 43 -9.91 1.22 -8.83
C LEU A 43 -10.56 0.24 -7.85
N SER A 44 -10.83 -0.99 -8.28
CA SER A 44 -11.55 -1.99 -7.46
C SER A 44 -10.65 -3.14 -6.98
N GLY A 45 -9.46 -3.33 -7.56
CA GLY A 45 -8.65 -4.52 -7.30
C GLY A 45 -9.19 -5.78 -7.96
N GLY A 46 -9.97 -5.65 -9.05
CA GLY A 46 -10.64 -6.76 -9.70
C GLY A 46 -11.78 -7.29 -8.82
N ASP A 47 -11.54 -8.37 -8.10
CA ASP A 47 -12.51 -9.00 -7.20
C ASP A 47 -12.62 -8.35 -5.80
N ALA A 48 -11.91 -7.24 -5.60
CA ALA A 48 -11.88 -6.46 -4.36
C ALA A 48 -11.37 -7.19 -3.11
N ARG A 49 -10.71 -8.34 -3.25
CA ARG A 49 -10.17 -9.10 -2.09
C ARG A 49 -8.84 -8.57 -1.57
N ASN A 50 -8.08 -7.86 -2.41
CA ASN A 50 -6.77 -7.31 -2.06
C ASN A 50 -6.83 -5.79 -1.81
N ARG A 51 -7.93 -5.29 -1.22
CA ARG A 51 -8.15 -3.86 -0.97
C ARG A 51 -8.77 -3.64 0.40
N TRP A 52 -8.48 -2.49 1.02
CA TRP A 52 -9.16 -2.01 2.23
C TRP A 52 -9.59 -0.56 2.06
N PHE A 53 -10.77 -0.36 1.49
CA PHE A 53 -11.26 0.97 1.05
C PHE A 53 -11.55 1.95 2.20
N ASP A 54 -11.73 1.46 3.42
CA ASP A 54 -11.90 2.33 4.61
C ASP A 54 -10.57 2.99 5.04
N LYS A 55 -9.42 2.56 4.51
CA LYS A 55 -8.13 3.15 4.85
C LYS A 55 -7.94 4.46 4.11
N CYS A 56 -7.35 5.47 4.78
CA CYS A 56 -7.08 6.78 4.19
C CYS A 56 -6.43 6.69 2.80
N PHE A 57 -5.43 5.82 2.66
CA PHE A 57 -4.91 5.37 1.38
C PHE A 57 -4.32 3.96 1.46
N GLN A 58 -4.19 3.33 0.29
CA GLN A 58 -3.49 2.08 0.09
C GLN A 58 -2.49 2.22 -1.06
N LEU A 59 -1.26 1.77 -0.82
CA LEU A 59 -0.20 1.69 -1.82
C LEU A 59 -0.30 0.33 -2.51
N ILE A 60 -0.47 0.35 -3.83
CA ILE A 60 -0.52 -0.86 -4.66
C ILE A 60 0.84 -0.99 -5.34
N VAL A 61 1.46 -2.17 -5.25
CA VAL A 61 2.69 -2.51 -5.97
C VAL A 61 2.48 -3.83 -6.70
N ASP A 62 2.60 -3.82 -8.03
CA ASP A 62 2.49 -5.03 -8.83
C ASP A 62 3.80 -5.83 -8.86
N ALA A 63 3.73 -7.07 -9.36
CA ALA A 63 4.91 -7.93 -9.51
C ALA A 63 5.98 -7.42 -10.48
N GLN A 64 5.69 -6.39 -11.29
CA GLN A 64 6.65 -5.71 -12.16
C GLN A 64 7.25 -4.45 -11.50
N GLY A 65 6.84 -4.11 -10.27
CA GLY A 65 7.29 -2.94 -9.54
C GLY A 65 6.55 -1.64 -9.90
N THR A 66 5.46 -1.70 -10.67
CA THR A 66 4.58 -0.55 -10.88
C THR A 66 3.87 -0.23 -9.58
N ALA A 67 3.93 1.03 -9.15
CA ALA A 67 3.28 1.50 -7.94
C ALA A 67 2.15 2.49 -8.24
N ALA A 68 1.07 2.42 -7.46
CA ALA A 68 -0.07 3.35 -7.54
C ALA A 68 -0.68 3.58 -6.14
N ILE A 69 -1.43 4.67 -5.98
CA ILE A 69 -2.20 4.93 -4.75
C ILE A 69 -3.69 4.91 -5.08
N ASN A 70 -4.45 4.16 -4.29
CA ASN A 70 -5.91 4.25 -4.19
C ASN A 70 -6.23 4.88 -2.83
N PHE A 71 -7.12 5.86 -2.77
CA PHE A 71 -7.38 6.60 -1.53
C PHE A 71 -8.88 6.85 -1.30
N GLU A 72 -9.25 6.86 -0.03
CA GLU A 72 -10.59 7.21 0.44
C GLU A 72 -10.73 8.74 0.42
N HIS A 73 -11.83 9.27 -0.12
CA HIS A 73 -11.93 10.69 -0.47
C HIS A 73 -12.56 11.57 0.63
N SER A 74 -13.17 11.00 1.67
CA SER A 74 -13.92 11.76 2.68
C SER A 74 -13.05 12.67 3.53
N TRP A 75 -11.76 12.35 3.69
CA TRP A 75 -10.85 13.08 4.59
C TRP A 75 -10.11 14.25 3.92
N GLY A 76 -10.18 14.42 2.60
CA GLY A 76 -9.42 15.46 1.89
C GLY A 76 -9.73 15.61 0.40
N ASP A 77 -9.09 16.59 -0.23
CA ASP A 77 -9.29 16.96 -1.65
C ASP A 77 -8.23 16.37 -2.60
N GLY A 78 -7.35 15.51 -2.09
CA GLY A 78 -6.28 14.86 -2.85
C GLY A 78 -4.95 15.63 -2.92
N VAL A 79 -4.87 16.89 -2.48
CA VAL A 79 -3.60 17.66 -2.51
C VAL A 79 -2.53 16.99 -1.65
N ALA A 80 -2.92 16.53 -0.47
CA ALA A 80 -2.02 15.78 0.43
C ALA A 80 -1.54 14.46 -0.19
N VAL A 81 -2.42 13.76 -0.91
CA VAL A 81 -2.10 12.48 -1.58
C VAL A 81 -1.12 12.72 -2.72
N LEU A 82 -1.35 13.75 -3.55
CA LEU A 82 -0.43 14.09 -4.62
C LEU A 82 0.97 14.41 -4.09
N ARG A 83 1.06 15.22 -3.02
CA ARG A 83 2.35 15.54 -2.41
C ARG A 83 3.05 14.30 -1.84
N LEU A 84 2.30 13.41 -1.19
CA LEU A 84 2.81 12.13 -0.71
C LEU A 84 3.41 11.30 -1.86
N MET A 85 2.69 11.18 -2.99
CA MET A 85 3.18 10.44 -4.16
C MET A 85 4.47 11.04 -4.72
N GLU A 86 4.51 12.36 -4.91
CA GLU A 86 5.67 13.05 -5.48
C GLU A 86 6.93 12.93 -4.60
N GLU A 87 6.81 13.17 -3.30
CA GLU A 87 7.96 13.09 -2.39
C GLU A 87 8.41 11.64 -2.20
N SER A 88 7.48 10.70 -2.07
CA SER A 88 7.82 9.27 -1.96
C SER A 88 8.53 8.77 -3.21
N PHE A 89 8.07 9.16 -4.40
CA PHE A 89 8.70 8.78 -5.65
C PHE A 89 10.09 9.40 -5.81
N ARG A 90 10.24 10.68 -5.45
CA ARG A 90 11.52 11.38 -5.47
C ARG A 90 12.52 10.71 -4.54
N ASP A 91 12.10 10.43 -3.31
CA ASP A 91 12.93 9.80 -2.30
C ASP A 91 13.33 8.37 -2.69
N ALA A 92 12.37 7.57 -3.16
CA ALA A 92 12.64 6.21 -3.63
C ALA A 92 13.61 6.17 -4.81
N LYS A 93 13.66 7.21 -5.65
CA LYS A 93 14.63 7.32 -6.74
C LYS A 93 16.00 7.82 -6.30
N GLN A 94 16.04 8.87 -5.47
CA GLN A 94 17.28 9.55 -5.12
C GLN A 94 18.03 8.85 -3.99
N ASN A 95 17.30 8.23 -3.06
CA ASN A 95 17.83 7.68 -1.82
C ASN A 95 17.48 6.19 -1.67
N HIS A 96 17.48 5.44 -2.78
CA HIS A 96 17.05 4.05 -2.76
C HIS A 96 17.89 3.18 -1.81
N PHE A 97 17.22 2.46 -0.90
CA PHE A 97 17.88 1.56 0.05
C PHE A 97 18.32 0.24 -0.58
N VAL A 98 17.71 -0.11 -1.71
CA VAL A 98 17.92 -1.37 -2.41
C VAL A 98 18.50 -1.12 -3.80
N HIS A 99 19.59 -1.80 -4.11
CA HIS A 99 20.20 -1.80 -5.44
C HIS A 99 19.99 -3.16 -6.11
N SER A 100 19.89 -3.20 -7.44
CA SER A 100 19.70 -4.45 -8.21
C SER A 100 20.80 -5.49 -8.00
N LYS A 101 21.97 -5.09 -7.49
CA LYS A 101 23.13 -5.95 -7.20
C LYS A 101 23.29 -6.28 -5.72
N GLN A 102 22.38 -5.83 -4.85
CA GLN A 102 22.50 -6.02 -3.42
C GLN A 102 22.15 -7.46 -3.03
N THR A 103 23.02 -8.07 -2.23
CA THR A 103 22.75 -9.37 -1.61
C THR A 103 21.95 -9.15 -0.34
N PHE A 104 20.73 -9.69 -0.28
CA PHE A 104 19.88 -9.58 0.90
C PHE A 104 20.14 -10.74 1.86
N ASN A 105 20.49 -10.42 3.11
CA ASN A 105 20.53 -11.37 4.20
C ASN A 105 19.27 -11.17 5.06
N ALA A 106 18.35 -12.14 5.02
CA ALA A 106 17.09 -12.09 5.77
C ALA A 106 17.26 -12.02 7.29
N ARG A 107 18.48 -12.21 7.82
CA ARG A 107 18.81 -12.08 9.25
C ARG A 107 19.51 -10.77 9.60
N ALA A 108 19.76 -9.88 8.64
CA ALA A 108 20.40 -8.61 8.91
C ALA A 108 19.47 -7.67 9.70
N HIS A 109 19.97 -7.14 10.82
CA HIS A 109 19.23 -6.21 11.67
C HIS A 109 18.96 -4.90 10.90
N LEU A 110 17.69 -4.53 10.74
CA LEU A 110 17.26 -3.30 10.04
C LEU A 110 17.72 -2.01 10.73
N GLY A 111 17.99 -2.06 12.04
CA GLY A 111 18.27 -0.86 12.85
C GLY A 111 19.49 -0.06 12.42
N SER A 112 20.50 -0.68 11.80
CA SER A 112 21.68 0.05 11.28
C SER A 112 21.50 0.57 9.86
N HIS A 113 20.35 0.32 9.22
CA HIS A 113 20.08 0.64 7.82
C HIS A 113 18.89 1.60 7.65
N LEU A 114 18.41 2.22 8.73
CA LEU A 114 17.38 3.26 8.66
C LEU A 114 18.04 4.61 8.34
N ARG A 115 17.43 5.40 7.45
CA ARG A 115 17.86 6.77 7.23
C ARG A 115 17.54 7.61 8.47
N PRO A 116 18.44 8.50 8.92
CA PRO A 116 18.11 9.47 9.94
C PRO A 116 16.90 10.30 9.49
N ILE A 117 15.96 10.52 10.41
CA ILE A 117 14.82 11.43 10.20
C ILE A 117 15.30 12.85 10.47
#